data_AF-A0A101GK79-F1
#
_entry.id   AF-A0A101GK79-F1
#
_cell.length_a   1.000
_cell.length_b   1.000
_cell.length_c   1.000
_cell.angle_alpha   90.00
_cell.angle_beta   90.00
_cell.angle_gamma   90.00
#
_symmetry.space_group_name_H-M   'P 1'
#
loop_
_entity.id
_entity.type
_entity.pdbx_description
1 polymer ?
#
loop_
_entity_poly.entity_id
_entity_poly.type
_entity_poly.pdbx_seq_one_letter_code
_entity_poly.pdbx_strand_id
1 'polypeptide(L)'
;MPDACFITPGDRTYDVGMKLPAIVKPNAGDSSYGITQESIARTIEELSDVINALRTKLGYDRSLLVEEFLTGKDISVGIIGNPSGYCTVLPIIEEDYSALPPELPRICGYEAKWLPDSPYWKIVSKPAELPEEIEKVIVRCCLALFKRLECRDYCRFDWRLDEHGSPKLLEVNPNPGWCWDGHLAKMAKYAGLSYPEMLGRILKAAEERFGMEPETGAREGEKDPLPFDLTRQTA
;
A
#
# COMPACT_ATOMS: atom_id res chain seq x y z
N MET A 1 11.79 -3.44 5.04
CA MET A 1 10.85 -2.97 6.08
C MET A 1 11.49 -1.78 6.78
N PRO A 2 10.71 -0.79 7.24
CA PRO A 2 11.20 0.21 8.20
C PRO A 2 11.68 -0.48 9.48
N ASP A 3 12.58 0.18 10.23
CA ASP A 3 12.85 -0.24 11.60
C ASP A 3 11.56 -0.13 12.42
N ALA A 4 11.32 -1.08 13.32
CA ALA A 4 10.05 -1.17 14.04
C ALA A 4 10.18 -1.77 15.44
N CYS A 5 9.34 -1.29 16.36
CA CYS A 5 9.18 -1.79 17.71
C CYS A 5 7.69 -2.06 18.00
N PHE A 6 7.44 -3.20 18.65
CA PHE A 6 6.09 -3.64 18.99
C PHE A 6 5.78 -3.34 20.45
N ILE A 7 4.64 -2.70 20.71
CA ILE A 7 4.14 -2.43 22.06
C ILE A 7 2.91 -3.30 22.31
N THR A 8 3.03 -4.24 23.24
CA THR A 8 1.97 -5.15 23.63
C THR A 8 1.05 -4.54 24.70
N PRO A 9 -0.17 -5.09 24.89
CA PRO A 9 -1.12 -4.65 25.93
C PRO A 9 -0.60 -4.68 27.37
N GLY A 10 0.51 -5.39 27.63
CA GLY A 10 1.12 -5.49 28.97
C GLY A 10 2.25 -4.50 29.24
N ASP A 11 2.74 -3.81 28.21
CA ASP A 11 3.96 -3.02 28.33
C ASP A 11 3.70 -1.70 29.08
N ARG A 12 4.43 -1.52 30.17
CA ARG A 12 4.42 -0.32 31.03
C ARG A 12 5.59 0.62 30.76
N THR A 13 6.67 0.08 30.21
CA THR A 13 7.87 0.79 29.80
C THR A 13 8.31 0.21 28.47
N TYR A 14 8.70 1.07 27.54
CA TYR A 14 9.14 0.67 26.20
C TYR A 14 10.40 1.46 25.87
N ASP A 15 11.49 0.76 25.61
CA ASP A 15 12.66 1.36 24.98
C ASP A 15 12.48 1.25 23.48
N VAL A 16 12.20 2.39 22.85
CA VAL A 16 11.88 2.39 21.44
C VAL A 16 13.14 2.29 20.59
N GLY A 17 14.36 2.53 21.11
CA GLY A 17 15.66 2.22 20.46
C GLY A 17 15.87 2.70 19.01
N MET A 18 14.91 3.43 18.45
CA MET A 18 14.79 3.72 17.03
C MET A 18 15.06 5.20 16.75
N LYS A 19 15.42 5.48 15.51
CA LYS A 19 15.59 6.86 15.04
C LYS A 19 14.24 7.54 14.93
N LEU A 20 14.22 8.81 15.30
CA LEU A 20 13.09 9.72 15.08
C LEU A 20 13.32 10.51 13.77
N PRO A 21 12.25 10.93 13.06
CA PRO A 21 10.85 10.77 13.44
C PRO A 21 10.33 9.33 13.33
N ALA A 22 9.35 9.00 14.17
CA ALA A 22 8.67 7.71 14.17
C ALA A 22 7.16 7.92 13.96
N ILE A 23 6.49 6.90 13.43
CA ILE A 23 5.04 6.83 13.33
C ILE A 23 4.51 5.74 14.25
N VAL A 24 3.48 6.06 15.03
CA VAL A 24 2.77 5.11 15.90
C VAL A 24 1.44 4.74 15.26
N LYS A 25 1.22 3.45 15.04
CA LYS A 25 -0.01 2.93 14.43
C LYS A 25 -0.58 1.77 15.22
N PRO A 26 -1.90 1.51 15.14
CA PRO A 26 -2.46 0.26 15.63
C PRO A 26 -1.85 -0.92 14.86
N ASN A 27 -1.51 -2.01 15.54
CA ASN A 27 -0.98 -3.19 14.85
C ASN A 27 -2.00 -3.83 13.90
N ALA A 28 -3.28 -3.77 14.28
CA ALA A 28 -4.38 -4.26 13.47
C ALA A 28 -5.34 -3.10 13.20
N GLY A 29 -5.53 -2.81 11.93
CA GLY A 29 -6.40 -1.75 11.44
C GLY A 29 -6.45 -1.78 9.92
N ASP A 30 -7.39 -1.04 9.38
CA ASP A 30 -7.53 -0.81 7.93
C ASP A 30 -7.99 0.63 7.73
N SER A 31 -7.88 1.14 6.51
CA SER A 31 -8.40 2.45 6.11
C SER A 31 -7.80 3.62 6.89
N SER A 32 -6.56 3.44 7.36
CA SER A 32 -5.82 4.39 8.21
C SER A 32 -6.53 4.73 9.53
N TYR A 33 -7.45 3.89 10.03
CA TYR A 33 -8.10 4.15 11.31
C TYR A 33 -7.07 4.16 12.45
N GLY A 34 -6.98 5.29 13.16
CA GLY A 34 -5.95 5.49 14.19
C GLY A 34 -4.60 5.95 13.65
N ILE A 35 -4.51 6.31 12.36
CA ILE A 35 -3.32 6.88 11.74
C ILE A 35 -3.68 8.27 11.20
N THR A 36 -3.16 9.32 11.84
CA THR A 36 -3.34 10.72 11.44
C THR A 36 -1.98 11.41 11.37
N GLN A 37 -1.95 12.69 11.03
CA GLN A 37 -0.73 13.50 11.18
C GLN A 37 -0.18 13.53 12.61
N GLU A 38 -1.06 13.38 13.62
CA GLU A 38 -0.69 13.32 15.03
C GLU A 38 -0.01 11.99 15.39
N SER A 39 -0.07 10.98 14.53
CA SER A 39 0.63 9.71 14.74
C SER A 39 2.15 9.82 14.59
N ILE A 40 2.68 10.97 14.16
CA ILE A 40 4.10 11.17 13.89
C ILE A 40 4.76 11.91 15.05
N ALA A 41 5.76 11.27 15.66
CA ALA A 41 6.56 11.80 16.73
C ALA A 41 7.97 12.14 16.27
N ARG A 42 8.46 13.33 16.60
CA ARG A 42 9.79 13.85 16.28
C ARG A 42 10.70 13.89 17.51
N THR A 43 10.14 13.80 18.71
CA THR A 43 10.87 13.68 19.98
C THR A 43 10.38 12.47 20.78
N ILE A 44 11.12 12.10 21.83
CA ILE A 44 10.74 11.00 22.73
C ILE A 44 9.50 11.35 23.55
N GLU A 45 9.35 12.62 23.88
CA GLU A 45 8.16 13.17 24.57
C GLU A 45 6.94 13.05 23.66
N GLU A 46 7.03 13.53 22.40
CA GLU A 46 5.94 13.39 21.42
C GLU A 46 5.57 11.91 21.23
N LEU A 47 6.56 11.02 21.13
CA LEU A 47 6.32 9.59 20.98
C LEU A 47 5.49 9.01 22.13
N SER A 48 5.82 9.42 23.37
CA SER A 48 5.07 9.00 24.56
C SER A 48 3.64 9.54 24.54
N ASP A 49 3.46 10.80 24.11
CA ASP A 49 2.14 11.44 24.01
C ASP A 49 1.26 10.74 22.97
N VAL A 50 1.80 10.43 21.78
CA VAL A 50 1.08 9.74 20.71
C VAL A 50 0.65 8.33 21.16
N ILE A 51 1.54 7.57 21.82
CA ILE A 51 1.23 6.24 22.36
C ILE A 51 0.07 6.32 23.35
N ASN A 52 0.12 7.28 24.29
CA ASN A 52 -0.91 7.48 25.30
C ASN A 52 -2.25 7.90 24.68
N ALA A 53 -2.23 8.78 23.69
CA ALA A 53 -3.42 9.21 22.96
C ALA A 53 -4.09 8.04 22.24
N LEU A 54 -3.32 7.22 21.53
CA LEU A 54 -3.85 6.03 20.85
C LEU A 54 -4.39 4.99 21.83
N ARG A 55 -3.70 4.71 22.94
CA ARG A 55 -4.20 3.80 23.99
C ARG A 55 -5.52 4.28 24.58
N THR A 56 -5.63 5.58 24.84
CA THR A 56 -6.86 6.20 25.35
C THR A 56 -8.01 6.07 24.36
N LYS A 57 -7.73 6.25 23.06
CA LYS A 57 -8.74 6.19 22.00
C LYS A 57 -9.17 4.77 21.63
N LEU A 58 -8.22 3.83 21.58
CA LEU A 58 -8.42 2.49 21.01
C LEU A 58 -8.53 1.37 22.04
N GLY A 59 -8.19 1.64 23.29
CA GLY A 59 -8.07 0.66 24.35
C GLY A 59 -6.63 0.19 24.57
N TYR A 60 -6.34 -0.23 25.80
CA TYR A 60 -5.04 -0.76 26.21
C TYR A 60 -4.86 -2.24 25.86
N ASP A 61 -5.91 -2.92 25.41
CA ASP A 61 -5.94 -4.32 24.97
C ASP A 61 -5.40 -4.51 23.55
N ARG A 62 -5.18 -3.42 22.81
CA ARG A 62 -4.62 -3.45 21.46
C ARG A 62 -3.11 -3.22 21.47
N SER A 63 -2.42 -3.97 20.63
CA SER A 63 -1.00 -3.72 20.38
C SER A 63 -0.81 -2.53 19.44
N LEU A 64 0.26 -1.78 19.67
CA LEU A 64 0.70 -0.69 18.81
C LEU A 64 2.01 -1.08 18.13
N LEU A 65 2.25 -0.49 16.97
CA LEU A 65 3.45 -0.64 16.19
C LEU A 65 4.07 0.75 16.04
N VAL A 66 5.31 0.89 16.50
CA VAL A 66 6.12 2.09 16.29
C VAL A 66 7.08 1.80 15.17
N GLU A 67 7.07 2.61 14.11
CA GLU A 67 7.94 2.44 12.94
C GLU A 67 8.75 3.70 12.68
N GLU A 68 9.91 3.56 12.07
CA GLU A 68 10.62 4.67 11.44
C GLU A 68 9.68 5.41 10.48
N PHE A 69 9.58 6.74 10.61
CA PHE A 69 8.80 7.54 9.69
C PHE A 69 9.63 7.88 8.45
N LEU A 70 9.41 7.12 7.39
CA LEU A 70 10.07 7.29 6.10
C LEU A 70 9.60 8.59 5.42
N THR A 71 10.52 9.41 4.94
CA THR A 71 10.20 10.76 4.42
C THR A 71 10.14 10.85 2.89
N GLY A 72 10.47 9.77 2.20
CA GLY A 72 10.44 9.68 0.74
C GLY A 72 9.04 9.45 0.17
N LYS A 73 9.01 9.05 -1.11
CA LYS A 73 7.77 8.83 -1.88
C LYS A 73 6.92 7.71 -1.27
N ASP A 74 5.61 7.94 -1.21
CA ASP A 74 4.59 6.99 -0.77
C ASP A 74 4.02 6.29 -2.00
N ILE A 75 4.23 4.98 -2.11
CA ILE A 75 4.14 4.20 -3.35
C ILE A 75 3.15 3.04 -3.18
N SER A 76 2.26 2.83 -4.15
CA SER A 76 1.40 1.65 -4.21
C SER A 76 1.62 0.84 -5.48
N VAL A 77 1.60 -0.49 -5.36
CA VAL A 77 1.68 -1.43 -6.48
C VAL A 77 0.54 -2.43 -6.41
N GLY A 78 -0.27 -2.48 -7.47
CA GLY A 78 -1.36 -3.41 -7.63
C GLY A 78 -0.96 -4.63 -8.46
N ILE A 79 -1.46 -5.81 -8.08
CA ILE A 79 -1.36 -7.03 -8.90
C ILE A 79 -2.77 -7.57 -9.12
N ILE A 80 -3.06 -8.04 -10.33
CA ILE A 80 -4.28 -8.80 -10.66
C ILE A 80 -3.87 -10.14 -11.28
N GLY A 81 -4.44 -11.25 -10.83
CA GLY A 81 -4.14 -12.61 -11.27
C GLY A 81 -3.76 -13.54 -10.13
N ASN A 82 -3.14 -14.68 -10.44
CA ASN A 82 -2.76 -15.69 -9.44
C ASN A 82 -1.29 -16.14 -9.58
N PRO A 83 -0.60 -16.49 -8.48
CA PRO A 83 0.80 -16.93 -8.53
C PRO A 83 1.06 -18.20 -9.36
N SER A 84 0.05 -19.08 -9.48
CA SER A 84 0.13 -20.33 -10.25
C SER A 84 -0.22 -20.15 -11.73
N GLY A 85 -0.71 -18.97 -12.12
CA GLY A 85 -1.17 -18.67 -13.47
C GLY A 85 -0.57 -17.36 -13.98
N TYR A 86 -1.34 -16.64 -14.80
CA TYR A 86 -0.96 -15.31 -15.25
C TYR A 86 -1.23 -14.28 -14.15
N CYS A 87 -0.31 -13.34 -13.95
CA CYS A 87 -0.53 -12.16 -13.13
C CYS A 87 0.00 -10.92 -13.84
N THR A 88 -0.69 -9.80 -13.65
CA THR A 88 -0.34 -8.49 -14.18
C THR A 88 0.01 -7.58 -13.02
N VAL A 89 1.20 -7.01 -13.07
CA VAL A 89 1.58 -5.89 -12.20
C VAL A 89 1.09 -4.61 -12.87
N LEU A 90 0.27 -3.84 -12.17
CA LEU A 90 -0.27 -2.58 -12.68
C LEU A 90 0.78 -1.46 -12.55
N PRO A 91 0.64 -0.35 -13.33
CA PRO A 91 1.50 0.82 -13.19
C PRO A 91 1.60 1.29 -11.74
N ILE A 92 2.83 1.52 -11.28
CA ILE A 92 3.10 2.00 -9.93
C ILE A 92 2.59 3.43 -9.82
N ILE A 93 1.91 3.73 -8.70
CA ILE A 93 1.43 5.08 -8.38
C ILE A 93 2.13 5.61 -7.13
N GLU A 94 2.19 6.93 -7.02
CA GLU A 94 2.63 7.66 -5.84
C GLU A 94 1.60 8.68 -5.38
N GLU A 95 1.56 8.95 -4.08
CA GLU A 95 0.76 10.04 -3.53
C GLU A 95 1.44 11.40 -3.75
N ASP A 96 0.69 12.35 -4.34
CA ASP A 96 1.13 13.70 -4.63
C ASP A 96 0.79 14.65 -3.48
N TYR A 97 1.81 14.98 -2.70
CA TYR A 97 1.72 15.91 -1.57
C TYR A 97 1.96 17.37 -1.96
N SER A 98 2.04 17.73 -3.25
CA SER A 98 2.33 19.11 -3.68
C SER A 98 1.29 20.14 -3.27
N ALA A 99 0.03 19.72 -3.10
CA ALA A 99 -1.05 20.56 -2.61
C ALA A 99 -1.13 20.64 -1.07
N LEU A 100 -0.32 19.85 -0.36
CA LEU A 100 -0.29 19.82 1.10
C LEU A 100 0.55 20.98 1.64
N PRO A 101 0.10 21.72 2.66
CA PRO A 101 0.91 22.74 3.31
C PRO A 101 2.28 22.20 3.78
N PRO A 102 3.39 22.92 3.53
CA PRO A 102 4.74 22.41 3.79
C PRO A 102 5.05 22.03 5.24
N GLU A 103 4.35 22.65 6.20
CA GLU A 103 4.46 22.39 7.63
C GLU A 103 3.83 21.06 8.06
N LEU A 104 2.92 20.52 7.23
CA LEU A 104 2.23 19.28 7.51
C LEU A 104 3.08 18.07 7.09
N PRO A 105 3.11 17.00 7.88
CA PRO A 105 3.80 15.78 7.49
C PRO A 105 3.18 15.18 6.23
N ARG A 106 4.01 14.68 5.32
CA ARG A 106 3.56 14.02 4.09
C ARG A 106 3.04 12.62 4.40
N ILE A 107 1.77 12.48 4.77
CA ILE A 107 1.16 11.20 5.10
C ILE A 107 -0.26 11.08 4.54
N CYS A 108 -0.58 9.93 3.94
CA CYS A 108 -1.94 9.58 3.54
C CYS A 108 -2.70 8.88 4.70
N GLY A 109 -2.98 9.67 5.75
CA GLY A 109 -3.68 9.21 6.96
C GLY A 109 -5.21 9.16 6.80
N TYR A 110 -5.91 8.94 7.91
CA TYR A 110 -7.37 8.98 7.97
C TYR A 110 -7.95 10.27 7.39
N GLU A 111 -7.28 11.39 7.65
CA GLU A 111 -7.67 12.72 7.20
C GLU A 111 -7.74 12.85 5.67
N ALA A 112 -6.86 12.13 4.94
CA ALA A 112 -6.86 12.13 3.48
C ALA A 112 -8.05 11.37 2.88
N LYS A 113 -8.61 10.41 3.63
CA LYS A 113 -9.59 9.44 3.14
C LYS A 113 -11.01 9.73 3.59
N TRP A 114 -11.18 10.41 4.72
CA TRP A 114 -12.47 10.47 5.41
C TRP A 114 -12.90 11.88 5.83
N LEU A 115 -12.03 12.89 5.70
CA LEU A 115 -12.31 14.27 6.13
C LEU A 115 -12.22 15.24 4.95
N PRO A 116 -13.32 15.53 4.22
CA PRO A 116 -13.31 16.40 3.05
C PRO A 116 -12.76 17.82 3.28
N ASP A 117 -12.92 18.34 4.50
CA ASP A 117 -12.44 19.68 4.87
C ASP A 117 -10.95 19.70 5.26
N SER A 118 -10.32 18.53 5.35
CA SER A 118 -8.90 18.42 5.69
C SER A 118 -8.01 18.89 4.54
N PRO A 119 -6.86 19.55 4.80
CA PRO A 119 -5.88 19.83 3.76
C PRO A 119 -5.38 18.55 3.07
N TYR A 120 -5.40 17.40 3.77
CA TYR A 120 -5.01 16.10 3.23
C TYR A 120 -5.99 15.56 2.18
N TRP A 121 -7.25 16.01 2.14
CA TRP A 121 -8.24 15.58 1.14
C TRP A 121 -7.82 15.95 -0.29
N LYS A 122 -6.90 16.91 -0.44
CA LYS A 122 -6.39 17.37 -1.74
C LYS A 122 -5.27 16.49 -2.29
N ILE A 123 -4.79 15.51 -1.52
CA ILE A 123 -3.80 14.55 -1.98
C ILE A 123 -4.42 13.72 -3.10
N VAL A 124 -3.67 13.55 -4.18
CA VAL A 124 -4.07 12.75 -5.33
C VAL A 124 -2.98 11.75 -5.67
N SER A 125 -3.37 10.60 -6.20
CA SER A 125 -2.39 9.62 -6.68
C SER A 125 -2.08 9.87 -8.16
N LYS A 126 -0.81 9.74 -8.54
CA LYS A 126 -0.31 9.90 -9.92
C LYS A 126 0.66 8.76 -10.28
N PRO A 127 1.00 8.54 -11.55
CA PRO A 127 2.04 7.58 -11.91
C PRO A 127 3.36 7.91 -11.19
N ALA A 128 4.02 6.92 -10.61
CA ALA A 128 5.24 7.12 -9.87
C ALA A 128 6.42 7.37 -10.83
N GLU A 129 7.24 8.38 -10.52
CA GLU A 129 8.50 8.62 -11.21
C GLU A 129 9.65 8.03 -10.37
N LEU A 130 10.14 6.86 -10.78
CA LEU A 130 11.17 6.10 -10.06
C LEU A 130 12.37 5.80 -10.96
N PRO A 131 13.59 5.70 -10.40
CA PRO A 131 14.70 5.09 -11.13
C PRO A 131 14.35 3.64 -11.51
N GLU A 132 14.67 3.24 -12.73
CA GLU A 132 14.33 1.91 -13.28
C GLU A 132 14.76 0.75 -12.35
N GLU A 133 15.93 0.87 -11.74
CA GLU A 133 16.44 -0.15 -10.82
C GLU A 133 15.62 -0.26 -9.53
N ILE A 134 15.07 0.85 -9.03
CA ILE A 134 14.19 0.86 -7.85
C ILE A 134 12.84 0.25 -8.21
N GLU A 135 12.28 0.60 -9.37
CA GLU A 135 11.04 0.01 -9.87
C GLU A 135 11.16 -1.51 -10.02
N LYS A 136 12.23 -2.00 -10.67
CA LYS A 136 12.50 -3.45 -10.80
C LYS A 136 12.60 -4.14 -9.44
N VAL A 137 13.25 -3.52 -8.46
CA VAL A 137 13.37 -4.07 -7.10
C VAL A 137 12.00 -4.19 -6.44
N ILE A 138 11.17 -3.13 -6.50
CA ILE A 138 9.82 -3.12 -5.94
C ILE A 138 8.97 -4.22 -6.59
N VAL A 139 8.91 -4.26 -7.93
CA VAL A 139 8.12 -5.24 -8.68
C VAL A 139 8.53 -6.68 -8.34
N ARG A 140 9.83 -6.97 -8.34
CA ARG A 140 10.35 -8.29 -7.99
C ARG A 140 9.97 -8.70 -6.57
N CYS A 141 10.05 -7.77 -5.62
CA CYS A 141 9.64 -8.03 -4.23
C CYS A 141 8.13 -8.26 -4.12
N CYS A 142 7.30 -7.45 -4.77
CA CYS A 142 5.85 -7.62 -4.79
C CYS A 142 5.47 -9.01 -5.31
N LEU A 143 6.06 -9.47 -6.41
CA LEU A 143 5.77 -10.81 -6.97
C LEU A 143 6.22 -11.94 -6.04
N ALA A 144 7.40 -11.80 -5.44
CA ALA A 144 7.90 -12.78 -4.48
C ALA A 144 6.99 -12.87 -3.24
N LEU A 145 6.57 -11.72 -2.71
CA LEU A 145 5.65 -11.63 -1.56
C LEU A 145 4.24 -12.11 -1.92
N PHE A 146 3.73 -11.77 -3.10
CA PHE A 146 2.43 -12.21 -3.60
C PHE A 146 2.32 -13.73 -3.57
N LYS A 147 3.37 -14.41 -4.06
CA LYS A 147 3.48 -15.87 -3.98
C LYS A 147 3.66 -16.36 -2.55
N ARG A 148 4.57 -15.75 -1.77
CA ARG A 148 4.96 -16.24 -0.44
C ARG A 148 3.86 -16.10 0.61
N LEU A 149 3.05 -15.05 0.48
CA LEU A 149 1.90 -14.75 1.36
C LEU A 149 0.60 -15.38 0.84
N GLU A 150 0.68 -16.20 -0.21
CA GLU A 150 -0.47 -16.89 -0.80
C GLU A 150 -1.62 -15.94 -1.19
N CYS A 151 -1.28 -14.72 -1.61
CA CYS A 151 -2.25 -13.78 -2.15
C CYS A 151 -2.84 -14.34 -3.47
N ARG A 152 -4.10 -14.00 -3.72
CA ARG A 152 -4.91 -14.57 -4.80
C ARG A 152 -5.74 -13.49 -5.44
N ASP A 153 -6.04 -13.67 -6.72
CA ASP A 153 -6.94 -12.87 -7.55
C ASP A 153 -6.50 -11.40 -7.76
N TYR A 154 -6.21 -10.67 -6.69
CA TYR A 154 -5.67 -9.32 -6.70
C TYR A 154 -5.04 -8.97 -5.35
N CYS A 155 -4.16 -7.98 -5.32
CA CYS A 155 -3.63 -7.41 -4.09
C CYS A 155 -3.05 -6.02 -4.33
N ARG A 156 -2.77 -5.30 -3.25
CA ARG A 156 -1.97 -4.07 -3.27
C ARG A 156 -0.83 -4.19 -2.27
N PHE A 157 0.35 -3.73 -2.66
CA PHE A 157 1.50 -3.55 -1.79
C PHE A 157 1.75 -2.07 -1.63
N ASP A 158 1.87 -1.62 -0.39
CA ASP A 158 2.19 -0.23 -0.09
C ASP A 158 3.63 -0.15 0.41
N TRP A 159 4.37 0.76 -0.18
CA TRP A 159 5.80 0.96 -0.01
C TRP A 159 6.05 2.42 0.29
N ARG A 160 7.18 2.69 0.92
CA ARG A 160 7.65 4.05 1.08
C ARG A 160 9.16 4.09 0.96
N LEU A 161 9.66 5.11 0.28
CA LEU A 161 11.11 5.31 0.16
C LEU A 161 11.64 5.98 1.41
N ASP A 162 12.85 5.61 1.83
CA ASP A 162 13.61 6.39 2.81
C ASP A 162 14.18 7.68 2.19
N GLU A 163 14.88 8.47 2.98
CA GLU A 163 15.51 9.73 2.55
C GLU A 163 16.60 9.55 1.47
N HIS A 164 17.09 8.32 1.29
CA HIS A 164 18.08 7.96 0.27
C HIS A 164 17.43 7.32 -0.97
N GLY A 165 16.10 7.22 -1.01
CA GLY A 165 15.36 6.60 -2.11
C GLY A 165 15.27 5.08 -2.04
N SER A 166 15.66 4.44 -0.92
CA SER A 166 15.57 3.00 -0.78
C SER A 166 14.14 2.57 -0.42
N PRO A 167 13.54 1.62 -1.15
CA PRO A 167 12.17 1.20 -0.89
C PRO A 167 12.06 0.31 0.35
N LYS A 168 11.08 0.63 1.20
CA LYS A 168 10.68 -0.20 2.34
C LYS A 168 9.20 -0.54 2.20
N LEU A 169 8.87 -1.83 2.27
CA LEU A 169 7.48 -2.28 2.33
C LEU A 169 6.86 -1.81 3.64
N LEU A 170 5.69 -1.19 3.57
CA LEU A 170 4.88 -0.79 4.72
C LEU A 170 3.90 -1.91 5.08
N GLU A 171 3.11 -2.34 4.09
CA GLU A 171 2.08 -3.34 4.29
C GLU A 171 1.70 -4.06 2.99
N VAL A 172 1.06 -5.21 3.18
CA VAL A 172 0.40 -5.96 2.11
C VAL A 172 -1.09 -5.90 2.36
N ASN A 173 -1.84 -5.55 1.33
CA ASN A 173 -3.30 -5.54 1.32
C ASN A 173 -3.76 -6.67 0.40
N PRO A 174 -4.08 -7.88 0.91
CA PRO A 174 -4.58 -8.98 0.09
C PRO A 174 -6.00 -8.76 -0.44
N ASN A 175 -6.77 -7.87 0.19
CA ASN A 175 -8.10 -7.45 -0.25
C ASN A 175 -8.19 -5.91 -0.23
N PRO A 176 -7.48 -5.22 -1.14
CA PRO A 176 -7.51 -3.77 -1.17
C PRO A 176 -8.90 -3.26 -1.60
N GLY A 177 -9.24 -2.05 -1.19
CA GLY A 177 -10.37 -1.32 -1.73
C GLY A 177 -10.30 -1.23 -3.26
N TRP A 178 -11.40 -1.57 -3.91
CA TRP A 178 -11.54 -1.67 -5.36
C TRP A 178 -12.65 -0.76 -5.88
N CYS A 179 -12.97 0.30 -5.11
CA CYS A 179 -13.89 1.35 -5.55
C CYS A 179 -13.38 2.06 -6.81
N TRP A 180 -14.30 2.68 -7.54
CA TRP A 180 -14.05 3.31 -8.83
C TRP A 180 -13.01 4.45 -8.79
N ASP A 181 -12.81 5.06 -7.62
CA ASP A 181 -11.84 6.11 -7.32
C ASP A 181 -10.63 5.61 -6.49
N GLY A 182 -10.59 4.31 -6.17
CA GLY A 182 -9.54 3.68 -5.38
C GLY A 182 -8.23 3.50 -6.14
N HIS A 183 -7.17 3.15 -5.40
CA HIS A 183 -5.82 2.98 -5.96
C HIS A 183 -5.78 1.95 -7.09
N LEU A 184 -6.47 0.80 -6.92
CA LEU A 184 -6.47 -0.25 -7.93
C LEU A 184 -7.11 0.23 -9.25
N ALA A 185 -8.22 0.95 -9.17
CA ALA A 185 -8.91 1.54 -10.33
C ALA A 185 -8.06 2.62 -11.01
N LYS A 186 -7.38 3.47 -10.24
CA LYS A 186 -6.44 4.48 -10.76
C LYS A 186 -5.27 3.81 -11.52
N MET A 187 -4.64 2.80 -10.91
CA MET A 187 -3.56 2.04 -11.55
C MET A 187 -4.02 1.36 -12.84
N ALA A 188 -5.19 0.71 -12.82
CA ALA A 188 -5.78 0.08 -14.00
C ALA A 188 -6.05 1.10 -15.12
N LYS A 189 -6.56 2.29 -14.78
CA LYS A 189 -6.76 3.38 -15.73
C LYS A 189 -5.45 3.84 -16.37
N TYR A 190 -4.35 3.93 -15.61
CA TYR A 190 -3.04 4.24 -16.17
C TYR A 190 -2.50 3.14 -17.09
N ALA A 191 -2.96 1.89 -16.92
CA ALA A 191 -2.68 0.79 -17.83
C ALA A 191 -3.59 0.78 -19.07
N GLY A 192 -4.47 1.76 -19.23
CA GLY A 192 -5.46 1.80 -20.32
C GLY A 192 -6.70 0.93 -20.08
N LEU A 193 -6.88 0.40 -18.87
CA LEU A 193 -8.04 -0.43 -18.52
C LEU A 193 -9.17 0.42 -17.94
N SER A 194 -10.38 0.22 -18.44
CA SER A 194 -11.59 0.75 -17.81
C SER A 194 -11.88 0.02 -16.49
N TYR A 195 -12.70 0.65 -15.64
CA TYR A 195 -13.10 0.05 -14.37
C TYR A 195 -13.80 -1.31 -14.54
N PRO A 196 -14.78 -1.50 -15.46
CA PRO A 196 -15.36 -2.83 -15.72
C PRO A 196 -14.34 -3.87 -16.20
N GLU A 197 -13.36 -3.49 -17.03
CA GLU A 197 -12.31 -4.42 -17.47
C GLU A 197 -11.41 -4.85 -16.31
N MET A 198 -11.08 -3.94 -15.39
CA MET A 198 -10.38 -4.27 -14.16
C MET A 198 -11.16 -5.31 -13.35
N LEU A 199 -12.48 -5.08 -13.14
CA LEU A 199 -13.33 -6.04 -12.43
C LEU A 199 -13.39 -7.39 -13.13
N GLY A 200 -13.55 -7.39 -14.46
CA GLY A 200 -13.57 -8.61 -15.27
C GLY A 200 -12.28 -9.42 -15.13
N ARG A 201 -11.12 -8.76 -15.07
CA ARG A 201 -9.83 -9.43 -14.84
C ARG A 201 -9.71 -10.05 -13.45
N ILE A 202 -10.24 -9.39 -12.42
CA ILE A 202 -10.29 -9.93 -11.05
C ILE A 202 -11.20 -11.16 -11.00
N LEU A 203 -12.41 -11.06 -11.58
CA LEU A 203 -13.36 -12.18 -11.64
C LEU A 203 -12.78 -13.37 -12.39
N LYS A 204 -12.15 -13.12 -13.55
CA LYS A 204 -11.46 -14.16 -14.32
C LYS A 204 -10.36 -14.85 -13.52
N ALA A 205 -9.57 -14.10 -12.76
CA ALA A 205 -8.56 -14.69 -11.89
C ALA A 205 -9.20 -15.63 -10.85
N ALA A 206 -10.32 -15.22 -10.24
CA ALA A 206 -11.05 -16.07 -9.31
C ALA A 206 -11.61 -17.33 -9.99
N GLU A 207 -12.23 -17.20 -11.17
CA GLU A 207 -12.74 -18.33 -11.98
C GLU A 207 -11.64 -19.35 -12.30
N GLU A 208 -10.48 -18.89 -12.79
CA GLU A 208 -9.31 -19.73 -13.08
C GLU A 208 -8.84 -20.48 -11.82
N ARG A 209 -8.81 -19.81 -10.68
CA ARG A 209 -8.43 -20.42 -9.39
C ARG A 209 -9.43 -21.48 -8.92
N PHE A 210 -10.72 -21.32 -9.22
CA PHE A 210 -11.76 -22.31 -8.93
C PHE A 210 -11.88 -23.40 -10.01
N GLY A 211 -11.07 -23.34 -11.08
CA GLY A 211 -11.12 -24.30 -12.19
C GLY A 211 -12.43 -24.21 -12.99
N MET A 212 -13.04 -23.02 -13.03
CA MET A 212 -14.22 -22.77 -13.85
C MET A 212 -13.79 -22.69 -15.32
N GLU A 213 -14.50 -23.39 -16.20
CA GLU A 213 -14.27 -23.24 -17.64
C GLU A 213 -14.88 -21.93 -18.12
N PRO A 214 -14.20 -21.17 -19.00
CA PRO A 214 -14.79 -19.99 -19.59
C PRO A 214 -16.07 -20.39 -20.33
N GLU A 215 -17.19 -19.70 -20.07
CA GLU A 215 -18.39 -19.88 -20.87
C GLU A 215 -18.01 -19.70 -22.34
N THR A 216 -18.22 -20.74 -23.16
CA THR A 216 -17.77 -20.87 -24.55
C THR A 216 -18.48 -19.92 -25.53
N GLY A 217 -18.81 -18.69 -25.11
CA GLY A 217 -19.64 -17.74 -25.86
C GLY A 217 -19.01 -16.35 -26.13
N ALA A 218 -17.88 -16.00 -25.51
CA ALA A 218 -17.23 -14.71 -25.76
C ALA A 218 -16.10 -14.85 -26.79
N ARG A 219 -16.23 -14.10 -27.89
CA ARG A 219 -15.34 -14.11 -29.07
C ARG A 219 -13.87 -14.00 -28.67
N GLU A 220 -13.03 -14.81 -29.33
CA GLU A 220 -11.59 -14.59 -29.43
C GLU A 220 -11.34 -13.15 -29.93
N GLY A 221 -11.01 -12.26 -29.01
CA GLY A 221 -10.72 -10.86 -29.26
C GLY A 221 -9.52 -10.46 -28.42
N GLU A 222 -8.38 -10.37 -29.10
CA GLU A 222 -7.13 -9.73 -28.69
C GLU A 222 -6.46 -10.26 -27.41
N LYS A 223 -5.38 -11.04 -27.63
CA LYS A 223 -4.27 -11.08 -26.67
C LYS A 223 -3.66 -9.69 -26.60
N ASP A 224 -4.22 -8.86 -25.73
CA ASP A 224 -3.75 -7.49 -25.54
C ASP A 224 -2.40 -7.52 -24.80
N PRO A 225 -1.30 -7.08 -25.43
CA PRO A 225 0.01 -7.13 -24.81
C PRO A 225 0.08 -6.04 -23.74
N LEU A 226 -0.14 -6.42 -22.48
CA LEU A 226 0.09 -5.54 -21.34
C LEU A 226 1.60 -5.22 -21.19
N PRO A 227 1.93 -4.04 -20.65
CA PRO A 227 3.32 -3.71 -20.32
C PRO A 227 3.76 -4.64 -19.18
N PHE A 228 4.90 -5.31 -19.37
CA PHE A 228 5.50 -6.31 -18.47
C PHE A 228 4.91 -7.74 -18.53
N ASP A 229 5.32 -8.45 -19.57
CA ASP A 229 5.33 -9.91 -19.65
C ASP A 229 6.58 -10.48 -18.93
N LEU A 230 6.38 -11.15 -17.80
CA LEU A 230 7.42 -11.80 -16.99
C LEU A 230 8.06 -13.02 -17.65
N THR A 231 7.51 -13.53 -18.77
CA THR A 231 8.09 -14.71 -19.45
C THR A 231 9.36 -14.38 -20.24
N ARG A 232 9.72 -13.10 -20.41
CA ARG A 232 10.88 -12.68 -21.21
C ARG A 232 12.16 -12.32 -20.44
N GLN A 233 12.19 -12.43 -19.11
CA GLN A 233 13.38 -12.09 -18.30
C GLN A 233 13.95 -13.24 -17.46
N THR A 234 13.60 -14.49 -17.80
CA THR A 234 14.36 -15.66 -17.33
C THR A 234 15.17 -16.25 -18.49
N ALA A 235 16.20 -15.51 -18.91
CA ALA A 235 17.32 -16.00 -19.71
C ALA A 235 18.59 -15.26 -19.29
#